data_AF-A0A089PGI0-F1
#
_entry.id   AF-A0A089PGI0-F1
#
_cell.length_a   1.000
_cell.length_b   1.000
_cell.length_c   1.000
_cell.angle_alpha   90.00
_cell.angle_beta   90.00
_cell.angle_gamma   90.00
#
_symmetry.space_group_name_H-M   'P 1'
#
loop_
_entity.id
_entity.type
_entity.pdbx_description
1 polymer ?
#
loop_
_entity_poly.entity_id
_entity_poly.type
_entity_poly.pdbx_seq_one_letter_code
_entity_poly.pdbx_strand_id
1 'polypeptide(L)' 'MPSRPITSCKRYAVSYRDLANNRHELGFYAIDAFEARQLAIEFNKFVREHPNSIDRISLRNKVIV' A
#
# COMPACT_ATOMS: atom_id res chain seq x y z
N MET A 1 -12.06 13.87 16.57
CA MET A 1 -11.59 12.65 15.88
C MET A 1 -10.45 12.06 16.69
N PRO A 2 -10.52 10.80 17.17
CA PRO A 2 -9.40 10.23 17.90
C PRO A 2 -8.25 10.00 16.92
N SER A 3 -7.15 10.71 17.13
CA SER A 3 -5.86 10.45 16.50
C SER A 3 -5.42 9.04 16.89
N ARG A 4 -5.48 8.10 15.94
CA ARG A 4 -5.09 6.71 16.15
C ARG A 4 -3.60 6.64 16.50
N PRO A 5 -3.21 5.88 17.54
CA PRO A 5 -1.81 5.76 17.93
C PRO A 5 -1.02 5.06 16.82
N ILE A 6 0.10 5.69 16.41
CA ILE A 6 0.96 5.26 15.30
C ILE A 6 1.61 3.89 15.58
N THR A 7 1.62 3.45 16.84
CA THR A 7 2.21 2.18 17.31
C THR A 7 1.57 0.91 16.73
N SER A 8 0.39 0.98 16.12
CA SER A 8 -0.23 -0.19 15.47
C SER A 8 -0.01 -0.26 13.96
N CYS A 9 0.58 0.77 13.34
CA CYS A 9 0.76 0.81 11.90
C CYS A 9 2.04 0.05 11.50
N LYS A 10 1.87 -0.93 10.61
CA LYS A 10 2.96 -1.66 9.99
C LYS A 10 3.25 -1.10 8.60
N ARG A 11 4.48 -1.29 8.12
CA ARG A 11 4.86 -0.82 6.78
C ARG A 11 4.47 -1.85 5.75
N TYR A 12 3.59 -1.49 4.84
CA TYR A 12 3.19 -2.30 3.69
C TYR A 12 3.80 -1.74 2.41
N ALA A 13 4.19 -2.63 1.52
CA ALA A 13 4.59 -2.35 0.16
C ALA A 13 3.48 -2.85 -0.77
N VAL A 14 2.86 -1.94 -1.51
CA VAL A 14 1.84 -2.23 -2.51
C VAL A 14 2.49 -2.11 -3.89
N SER A 15 2.64 -3.24 -4.56
CA SER A 15 3.15 -3.31 -5.93
C SER A 15 1.98 -3.31 -6.92
N TYR A 16 2.01 -2.40 -7.89
CA TYR A 16 1.02 -2.35 -8.96
C TYR A 16 1.73 -2.22 -10.33
N ARG A 17 1.02 -2.60 -11.39
CA ARG A 17 1.51 -2.48 -12.78
C ARG A 17 0.73 -1.42 -13.53
N ASP A 18 1.45 -0.57 -14.24
CA ASP A 18 0.85 0.40 -15.14
C ASP A 18 0.43 -0.25 -16.48
N LEU A 19 -0.33 0.47 -17.32
CA LEU A 19 -0.70 0.05 -18.68
C LEU A 19 0.54 -0.22 -19.54
N ALA A 20 1.64 0.50 -19.27
CA ALA A 20 2.93 0.26 -19.91
C ALA A 20 3.70 -0.96 -19.34
N ASN A 21 3.06 -1.78 -18.50
CA ASN A 21 3.65 -2.92 -17.80
C ASN A 21 4.84 -2.55 -16.88
N ASN A 22 4.97 -1.27 -16.53
CA ASN A 22 5.95 -0.80 -15.56
C ASN A 22 5.51 -1.22 -14.16
N ARG A 23 6.45 -1.77 -13.37
CA ARG A 23 6.22 -2.12 -11.97
C ARG A 23 6.47 -0.92 -11.09
N HIS A 24 5.47 -0.54 -10.32
CA HIS A 24 5.55 0.52 -9.32
C HIS A 24 5.33 -0.07 -7.94
N GLU A 25 6.10 0.39 -6.96
CA GLU A 25 5.97 0.01 -5.56
C GLU A 25 5.64 1.25 -4.73
N LEU A 26 4.58 1.19 -3.94
CA LEU A 26 4.19 2.22 -3.00
C LEU A 26 4.37 1.72 -1.57
N GLY A 27 5.03 2.52 -0.74
CA GLY A 27 5.20 2.23 0.68
C GLY A 27 4.18 2.99 1.51
N PHE A 28 3.31 2.27 2.22
CA PHE A 28 2.32 2.87 3.12
C PHE A 28 2.48 2.33 4.54
N TYR A 29 2.18 3.18 5.52
CA TYR A 29 1.99 2.75 6.90
C TYR A 29 0.50 2.53 7.13
N ALA A 30 0.13 1.29 7.41
CA ALA A 30 -1.26 0.89 7.59
C ALA A 30 -1.35 -0.16 8.70
N ILE A 31 -2.51 -0.35 9.28
CA ILE A 31 -2.70 -1.39 10.31
C ILE A 31 -2.72 -2.77 9.62
N ASP A 32 -3.47 -2.84 8.51
CA ASP A 32 -3.73 -4.06 7.75
C ASP A 32 -3.51 -3.86 6.25
N ALA A 33 -3.38 -4.97 5.52
CA ALA A 33 -3.25 -4.95 4.06
C ALA A 33 -4.43 -4.27 3.35
N PHE A 34 -5.62 -4.31 3.96
CA PHE A 34 -6.82 -3.65 3.45
C PHE A 34 -6.70 -2.12 3.51
N GLU A 35 -6.23 -1.58 4.64
CA GLU A 35 -6.03 -0.15 4.81
C GLU A 35 -4.88 0.34 3.91
N ALA A 36 -3.82 -0.46 3.75
CA ALA A 36 -2.75 -0.19 2.78
C ALA A 36 -3.27 -0.11 1.32
N ARG A 37 -4.24 -0.96 0.96
CA ARG A 37 -4.91 -0.91 -0.36
C ARG A 37 -5.73 0.38 -0.51
N GLN A 38 -6.53 0.74 0.49
CA GLN A 38 -7.32 1.97 0.43
C GLN A 38 -6.40 3.20 0.30
N LEU A 39 -5.30 3.25 1.05
CA LEU A 39 -4.30 4.30 0.91
C LEU A 39 -3.70 4.32 -0.49
N ALA A 40 -3.36 3.16 -1.07
CA ALA A 40 -2.86 3.09 -2.45
C ALA A 40 -3.86 3.65 -3.46
N ILE A 41 -5.15 3.36 -3.28
CA ILE A 41 -6.25 3.85 -4.11
C ILE A 41 -6.46 5.36 -3.93
N GLU A 42 -6.33 5.87 -2.71
CA GLU A 42 -6.51 7.29 -2.41
C GLU A 42 -5.32 8.13 -2.92
N PHE A 43 -4.10 7.62 -2.74
CA PHE A 43 -2.88 8.32 -3.09
C PHE A 43 -2.55 8.26 -4.58
N ASN A 44 -3.04 7.25 -5.29
CA ASN A 44 -2.71 7.03 -6.69
C ASN A 44 -3.96 6.91 -7.56
N LYS A 45 -4.19 7.92 -8.41
CA LYS A 45 -5.31 7.93 -9.38
C LYS A 45 -5.32 6.69 -10.27
N PHE A 46 -4.16 6.21 -10.69
CA PHE A 46 -4.06 5.04 -11.56
C PHE A 46 -4.58 3.78 -10.86
N VAL A 47 -4.16 3.56 -9.60
CA VAL A 47 -4.64 2.43 -8.79
C VAL A 47 -6.13 2.58 -8.46
N ARG A 48 -6.63 3.81 -8.35
CA ARG A 48 -8.05 4.10 -8.17
C ARG A 48 -8.90 3.72 -9.37
N GLU A 49 -8.44 4.06 -10.57
CA GLU A 49 -9.13 3.74 -11.83
C GLU A 49 -8.96 2.25 -12.19
N HIS A 50 -7.84 1.65 -11.80
CA HIS A 50 -7.53 0.25 -12.03
C HIS A 50 -7.17 -0.49 -10.73
N PRO A 51 -8.17 -0.83 -9.89
CA PRO A 51 -7.92 -1.57 -8.64
C PRO A 51 -7.39 -2.98 -8.86
N ASN A 52 -7.57 -3.54 -10.07
CA ASN A 52 -7.04 -4.85 -10.49
C ASN A 52 -5.57 -4.78 -10.93
N SER A 53 -5.00 -3.58 -11.09
CA SER A 53 -3.58 -3.42 -11.41
C SER A 53 -2.66 -3.69 -10.22
N ILE A 54 -3.21 -3.78 -9.00
CA ILE A 54 -2.47 -4.16 -7.80
C ILE A 54 -2.10 -5.63 -7.93
N ASP A 55 -0.80 -5.88 -8.05
CA ASP A 55 -0.24 -7.22 -8.20
C ASP A 55 -0.07 -7.90 -6.84
N ARG A 56 0.49 -7.16 -5.89
CA ARG A 56 0.90 -7.72 -4.60
C ARG A 56 0.92 -6.68 -3.50
N ILE A 57 0.46 -7.06 -2.31
CA ILE A 57 0.61 -6.29 -1.09
C ILE A 57 1.46 -7.12 -0.14
N SER A 58 2.63 -6.61 0.25
CA SER A 58 3.57 -7.29 1.13
C SER A 58 3.86 -6.46 2.35
N LEU A 59 3.83 -7.10 3.52
CA LEU A 59 4.27 -6.46 4.75
C LEU A 59 5.81 -6.32 4.73
N ARG A 60 6.32 -5.10 4.64
CA ARG A 60 7.75 -4.78 4.87
C ARG A 60 8.00 -4.67 6.37
N ASN A 61 8.03 -5.81 7.05
CA ASN A 61 8.72 -5.85 8.33
C ASN A 61 10.21 -5.77 8.05
N LYS A 62 10.85 -4.67 8.45
CA LYS A 62 12.31 -4.70 8.66
C LYS A 62 12.53 -5.73 9.75
N VAL A 63 12.94 -6.94 9.39
CA VAL A 63 13.69 -7.78 10.30
C VAL A 63 15.01 -7.04 10.48
N ILE A 64 15.13 -6.32 11.59
CA ILE A 64 16.43 -5.86 12.06
C ILE A 64 17.05 -7.13 12.66
N VAL A 65 17.86 -7.83 11.87
CA VAL A 65 18.79 -8.84 12.39
C VAL A 65 20.04 -8.14 12.89
#